data_AF-A0A6L3MIU2-F1
#
_entry.id   AF-A0A6L3MIU2-F1
#
_cell.length_a   1.000
_cell.length_b   1.000
_cell.length_c   1.000
_cell.angle_alpha   90.00
_cell.angle_beta   90.00
_cell.angle_gamma   90.00
#
_symmetry.space_group_name_H-M   'P 1'
#
loop_
_entity.id
_entity.type
_entity.pdbx_description
1 polymer ?
#
loop_
_entity_poly.entity_id
_entity_poly.type
_entity_poly.pdbx_seq_one_letter_code
_entity_poly.pdbx_strand_id
1 'polypeptide(L)'
;MEFLLDPGIWIGLLTLIVLEIVLGIDNLVFIAILADKLPPEQRDKARVIGLSLALLMRLGLLFAISWLVTLTKPLITVFDWTFSGRDLILLFGGLFLLYKAVSELHERMEGHTEVQVT
;
A
#
# COMPACT_ATOMS: atom_id res chain seq x y z
N MET A 1 -5.67 -20.23 29.33
CA MET A 1 -6.81 -19.31 29.50
C MET A 1 -6.43 -17.98 30.14
N GLU A 2 -5.18 -17.76 30.57
CA GLU A 2 -4.72 -16.44 31.06
C GLU A 2 -4.38 -15.45 29.94
N PHE A 3 -4.01 -15.94 28.75
CA PHE A 3 -3.63 -15.10 27.60
C PHE A 3 -4.78 -14.18 27.11
N LEU A 4 -6.03 -14.63 27.16
CA LEU A 4 -7.21 -13.84 26.73
C LEU A 4 -7.61 -12.74 27.73
N LEU A 5 -7.10 -12.79 28.96
CA LEU A 5 -7.37 -11.83 30.03
C LEU A 5 -6.23 -10.80 30.20
N ASP A 6 -5.16 -10.91 29.41
CA ASP A 6 -4.06 -9.95 29.42
C ASP A 6 -4.52 -8.63 28.74
N PRO A 7 -4.57 -7.50 29.48
CA PRO A 7 -4.94 -6.20 28.93
C PRO A 7 -4.05 -5.77 27.76
N GLY A 8 -2.79 -6.23 27.71
CA GLY A 8 -1.85 -5.88 26.66
C GLY A 8 -2.28 -6.37 25.28
N ILE A 9 -2.90 -7.56 25.19
CA ILE A 9 -3.36 -8.12 23.92
C ILE A 9 -4.53 -7.33 23.37
N TRP A 10 -5.47 -6.95 24.23
CA TRP A 10 -6.63 -6.12 23.84
C TRP A 10 -6.20 -4.73 23.35
N ILE A 11 -5.23 -4.11 24.03
CA ILE A 11 -4.66 -2.82 23.60
C ILE A 11 -3.94 -2.95 22.26
N GLY A 12 -3.14 -4.01 22.09
CA GLY A 12 -2.44 -4.28 20.83
C GLY A 12 -3.39 -4.55 19.67
N LEU A 13 -4.43 -5.37 19.87
CA LEU A 13 -5.49 -5.63 18.89
C LEU A 13 -6.21 -4.35 18.50
N LEU A 14 -6.59 -3.53 19.49
CA LEU A 14 -7.27 -2.26 19.24
C LEU A 14 -6.37 -1.31 18.43
N THR A 15 -5.08 -1.25 18.75
CA THR A 15 -4.11 -0.43 18.01
C THR A 15 -3.96 -0.93 16.57
N LEU A 16 -3.85 -2.24 16.34
CA LEU A 16 -3.78 -2.83 15.01
C LEU A 16 -5.03 -2.54 14.19
N ILE A 17 -6.22 -2.66 14.79
CA ILE A 17 -7.48 -2.33 14.13
C ILE A 17 -7.52 -0.85 13.74
N VAL A 18 -7.11 0.05 14.65
CA VAL A 18 -7.06 1.49 14.37
C VAL A 18 -6.10 1.81 13.24
N LEU A 19 -4.88 1.25 13.26
CA LEU A 19 -3.89 1.46 12.19
C LEU A 19 -4.38 0.95 10.83
N GLU A 20 -5.01 -0.23 10.81
CA GLU A 20 -5.56 -0.80 9.58
C GLU A 20 -6.70 0.06 9.01
N ILE A 21 -7.52 0.64 9.87
CA ILE A 21 -8.58 1.57 9.48
C ILE A 21 -7.99 2.86 8.91
N VAL A 22 -7.02 3.48 9.59
CA VAL A 22 -6.40 4.74 9.15
C VAL A 22 -5.73 4.57 7.78
N LEU A 23 -4.94 3.51 7.62
CA LEU A 23 -4.29 3.18 6.35
C LEU A 23 -5.31 2.82 5.25
N GLY A 24 -6.39 2.13 5.62
CA GLY A 24 -7.47 1.77 4.70
C GLY A 24 -8.26 2.98 4.20
N ILE A 25 -8.50 3.98 5.07
CA ILE A 25 -9.25 5.19 4.73
C ILE A 25 -8.49 6.03 3.71
N ASP A 26 -7.19 6.24 3.89
CA ASP A 26 -6.37 7.05 2.97
C ASP A 26 -6.47 6.54 1.52
N ASN A 27 -6.33 5.23 1.35
CA ASN A 27 -6.44 4.56 0.04
C ASN A 27 -7.88 4.61 -0.53
N LEU A 28 -8.92 4.55 0.31
CA LEU A 28 -10.31 4.67 -0.14
C LEU A 28 -10.66 6.10 -0.56
N VAL A 29 -10.16 7.10 0.18
CA VAL A 29 -10.36 8.53 -0.08
C VAL A 29 -9.70 8.92 -1.40
N PHE A 30 -8.49 8.44 -1.69
CA PHE A 30 -7.85 8.67 -3.00
C PHE A 30 -8.72 8.21 -4.17
N ILE A 31 -9.27 7.00 -4.10
CA ILE A 31 -10.13 6.43 -5.14
C ILE A 31 -11.42 7.23 -5.27
N ALA A 32 -12.02 7.65 -4.15
CA ALA A 32 -13.23 8.48 -4.17
C ALA A 32 -12.97 9.83 -4.82
N ILE A 33 -11.87 10.51 -4.48
CA ILE A 33 -11.47 11.79 -5.08
C ILE A 33 -11.23 11.63 -6.58
N LEU A 34 -10.53 10.57 -7.00
CA LEU A 34 -10.22 10.34 -8.41
C LEU A 34 -11.46 9.97 -9.21
N ALA A 35 -12.37 9.16 -8.64
CA ALA A 35 -13.65 8.83 -9.25
C ALA A 35 -14.55 10.07 -9.40
N ASP A 36 -14.51 11.02 -8.45
CA ASP A 36 -15.28 12.26 -8.53
C ASP A 36 -14.75 13.27 -9.57
N LYS A 37 -13.52 13.09 -10.06
CA LYS A 37 -13.00 13.85 -11.21
C LYS A 37 -13.53 13.36 -12.56
N LEU A 38 -14.22 12.21 -12.62
CA LEU A 38 -14.78 11.66 -13.85
C LEU A 38 -16.21 12.16 -14.14
N PRO A 39 -16.63 12.16 -15.43
CA PRO A 39 -17.99 12.51 -15.83
C PRO A 39 -19.02 11.66 -15.06
N PRO A 40 -20.19 12.23 -14.68
CA PRO A 40 -21.18 11.59 -13.83
C PRO A 40 -21.64 10.22 -14.34
N GLU A 41 -21.66 10.02 -15.65
CA GLU A 41 -22.03 8.77 -16.33
C GLU A 41 -21.02 7.62 -16.10
N GLN A 42 -19.77 7.94 -15.75
CA GLN A 42 -18.69 6.97 -15.58
C GLN A 42 -18.25 6.80 -14.11
N ARG A 43 -18.70 7.68 -13.20
CA ARG A 43 -18.28 7.68 -11.79
C ARG A 43 -18.54 6.35 -11.09
N ASP A 44 -19.73 5.76 -11.28
CA ASP A 44 -20.07 4.50 -10.62
C ASP A 44 -19.22 3.34 -11.13
N LYS A 45 -18.96 3.27 -12.44
CA LYS A 45 -18.07 2.26 -13.02
C LYS A 45 -16.64 2.45 -12.53
N ALA A 46 -16.13 3.68 -12.51
CA ALA A 46 -14.80 4.00 -12.03
C ALA A 46 -14.63 3.71 -10.54
N ARG A 47 -15.64 4.01 -9.72
CA ARG A 47 -15.63 3.70 -8.28
C ARG A 47 -15.62 2.19 -8.05
N VAL A 48 -16.47 1.43 -8.73
CA VAL A 48 -16.49 -0.04 -8.59
C VAL A 48 -15.17 -0.65 -9.06
N ILE A 49 -14.66 -0.26 -10.23
CA ILE A 49 -13.39 -0.76 -10.75
C ILE A 49 -12.23 -0.37 -9.82
N GLY A 50 -12.19 0.88 -9.36
CA GLY A 50 -11.16 1.37 -8.44
C GLY A 50 -11.19 0.62 -7.10
N LEU A 51 -12.36 0.43 -6.52
CA LEU A 51 -12.54 -0.32 -5.27
C LEU A 51 -12.16 -1.80 -5.43
N SER A 52 -12.59 -2.45 -6.53
CA SER A 52 -12.23 -3.84 -6.82
C SER A 52 -10.73 -4.00 -7.02
N LEU A 53 -10.11 -3.11 -7.80
CA LEU A 53 -8.66 -3.14 -8.05
C LEU A 53 -7.87 -2.85 -6.77
N ALA A 54 -8.34 -1.95 -5.91
CA ALA A 54 -7.72 -1.66 -4.62
C ALA A 54 -7.80 -2.84 -3.65
N LEU A 55 -8.95 -3.51 -3.60
CA LEU A 55 -9.11 -4.74 -2.81
C LEU A 55 -8.16 -5.83 -3.33
N LEU A 56 -8.07 -6.03 -4.64
CA LEU A 56 -7.15 -6.98 -5.26
C LEU A 56 -5.69 -6.65 -4.96
N MET A 57 -5.29 -5.38 -5.09
CA MET A 57 -3.93 -4.94 -4.75
C MET A 57 -3.62 -5.19 -3.28
N ARG A 58 -4.57 -4.95 -2.38
CA ARG A 58 -4.41 -5.22 -0.95
C ARG A 58 -4.25 -6.72 -0.67
N LEU A 59 -5.10 -7.57 -1.26
CA LEU A 59 -4.95 -9.04 -1.14
C LEU A 59 -3.62 -9.51 -1.72
N GLY A 60 -3.20 -8.98 -2.88
CA GLY A 60 -1.92 -9.29 -3.51
C GLY A 60 -0.73 -8.91 -2.64
N LEU A 61 -0.74 -7.71 -2.05
CA LEU A 61 0.29 -7.26 -1.12
C LEU A 61 0.32 -8.11 0.16
N LEU A 62 -0.85 -8.40 0.75
CA LEU A 62 -0.94 -9.25 1.94
C LEU A 62 -0.43 -10.67 1.65
N PHE A 63 -0.77 -11.23 0.48
CA PHE A 63 -0.25 -12.52 0.03
C PHE A 63 1.27 -12.48 -0.19
N ALA A 64 1.78 -11.42 -0.83
CA ALA A 64 3.21 -11.21 -1.02
C ALA A 64 3.96 -11.09 0.32
N ILE A 65 3.41 -10.36 1.29
CA ILE A 65 3.97 -10.24 2.66
C ILE A 65 3.92 -11.60 3.37
N SER A 66 2.81 -12.34 3.26
CA SER A 66 2.69 -13.69 3.83
C SER A 66 3.74 -14.66 3.25
N TRP A 67 3.95 -14.63 1.94
CA TRP A 67 5.02 -15.38 1.29
C TRP A 67 6.40 -14.88 1.74
N LEU A 68 6.62 -13.57 1.81
CA LEU A 68 7.88 -12.96 2.24
C LEU A 68 8.26 -13.39 3.66
N VAL A 69 7.32 -13.39 4.61
CA VAL A 69 7.56 -13.89 5.97
C VAL A 69 8.00 -15.35 5.96
N THR A 70 7.50 -16.15 5.01
CA THR A 70 7.96 -17.54 4.80
C THR A 70 9.41 -17.60 4.27
N LEU A 71 9.80 -16.66 3.40
CA LEU A 71 11.18 -16.49 2.88
C LEU A 71 12.18 -15.92 3.91
N THR A 72 11.70 -15.40 5.03
CA THR A 72 12.57 -14.91 6.12
C THR A 72 13.07 -15.99 7.07
N LYS A 73 12.64 -17.24 6.88
CA LYS A 73 13.38 -18.38 7.43
C LYS A 73 14.70 -18.51 6.67
N PRO A 74 15.87 -18.51 7.34
CA PRO A 74 17.15 -18.63 6.66
C PRO A 74 17.22 -20.00 5.97
N LEU A 75 17.04 -20.02 4.65
CA LEU A 75 16.98 -21.27 3.89
C LEU A 75 18.38 -21.85 3.64
N ILE A 76 19.42 -21.01 3.58
CA ILE A 76 20.82 -21.41 3.39
C ILE A 76 21.73 -20.39 4.08
N THR A 77 22.59 -20.84 4.99
CA THR A 77 23.70 -20.08 5.59
C THR A 77 25.01 -20.44 4.89
N VAL A 78 25.56 -19.53 4.09
CA VAL A 78 26.91 -19.68 3.52
C VAL A 78 27.71 -18.43 3.91
N PHE A 79 28.77 -18.62 4.69
CA PHE A 79 29.83 -17.63 4.92
C PHE A 79 29.35 -16.23 5.40
N ASP A 80 28.53 -16.16 6.45
CA ASP A 80 28.07 -14.93 7.12
C ASP A 80 27.16 -13.97 6.31
N TRP A 81 26.77 -14.30 5.07
CA TRP A 81 25.85 -13.49 4.27
C TRP A 81 24.50 -14.19 4.11
N THR A 82 23.54 -13.86 4.97
CA THR A 82 22.13 -14.28 4.80
C THR A 82 21.43 -13.38 3.79
N PHE A 83 21.41 -13.79 2.53
CA PHE A 83 20.58 -13.15 1.52
C PHE A 83 19.18 -13.76 1.56
N SER A 84 18.22 -13.04 2.14
CA SER A 84 16.83 -13.49 2.23
C SER A 84 16.02 -12.96 1.05
N GLY A 85 14.94 -13.66 0.67
CA GLY A 85 13.95 -13.13 -0.26
C GLY A 85 13.35 -11.79 0.19
N ARG A 86 13.43 -11.47 1.49
CA ARG A 86 13.13 -10.14 2.03
C ARG A 86 13.99 -9.04 1.41
N ASP A 87 15.30 -9.26 1.25
CA ASP A 87 16.24 -8.23 0.83
C ASP A 87 16.01 -7.84 -0.63
N LEU A 88 15.69 -8.84 -1.47
CA LEU A 88 15.32 -8.63 -2.86
C LEU A 88 14.02 -7.80 -2.97
N ILE A 89 13.00 -8.14 -2.17
CA ILE A 89 11.72 -7.41 -2.19
C ILE A 89 11.88 -6.00 -1.62
N LEU A 90 12.67 -5.79 -0.58
CA LEU A 90 12.97 -4.46 -0.05
C LEU A 90 13.71 -3.60 -1.08
N LEU A 91 14.65 -4.18 -1.83
CA LEU A 91 15.35 -3.49 -2.90
C LEU A 91 14.39 -3.06 -4.02
N PHE A 92 13.58 -4.00 -4.54
CA PHE A 92 12.61 -3.71 -5.60
C PHE A 92 11.49 -2.77 -5.15
N GLY A 93 10.93 -3.00 -3.95
CA GLY A 93 9.89 -2.16 -3.37
C GLY A 93 10.37 -0.74 -3.07
N GLY A 94 11.59 -0.60 -2.54
CA GLY A 94 12.23 0.70 -2.32
C GLY A 94 12.46 1.46 -3.62
N LEU A 95 12.97 0.80 -4.66
CA LEU A 95 13.11 1.40 -5.99
C LEU A 95 11.76 1.82 -6.60
N PHE A 96 10.73 0.99 -6.46
CA PHE A 96 9.40 1.30 -6.96
C PHE A 96 8.80 2.54 -6.30
N LEU A 97 8.94 2.67 -4.97
CA LEU A 97 8.48 3.85 -4.23
C LEU A 97 9.24 5.11 -4.64
N LEU A 98 10.57 5.02 -4.83
CA LEU A 98 11.37 6.14 -5.32
C LEU A 98 10.92 6.60 -6.71
N TYR A 99 10.70 5.65 -7.62
CA TYR A 99 10.17 5.95 -8.96
C TYR A 99 8.80 6.64 -8.91
N LYS A 100 7.87 6.08 -8.12
CA LYS A 100 6.52 6.64 -7.96
C LYS A 100 6.54 8.04 -7.35
N ALA A 101 7.34 8.25 -6.30
CA ALA A 101 7.48 9.55 -5.66
C ALA A 101 8.05 10.61 -6.62
N VAL A 102 9.05 10.25 -7.42
CA VAL A 102 9.63 11.16 -8.44
C VAL A 102 8.63 11.45 -9.55
N SER A 103 7.90 10.44 -10.04
CA SER A 103 6.89 10.61 -11.09
C SER A 103 5.73 11.50 -10.61
N GLU A 104 5.22 11.28 -9.39
CA GLU A 104 4.15 12.12 -8.83
C GLU A 104 4.64 13.56 -8.60
N LEU A 105 5.89 13.74 -8.16
CA LEU A 105 6.48 15.06 -8.00
C LEU A 105 6.61 15.78 -9.35
N HIS A 106 7.09 15.09 -10.38
CA HIS A 106 7.24 15.67 -11.72
C HIS A 106 5.89 16.12 -12.30
N GLU A 107 4.86 15.29 -12.14
CA GLU A 107 3.50 15.58 -12.61
C GLU A 107 2.86 16.77 -11.86
N ARG A 108 3.14 16.92 -10.55
CA ARG A 108 2.71 18.11 -9.79
C ARG A 108 3.49 19.38 -10.12
N MET A 109 4.72 19.27 -10.61
CA MET A 109 5.53 20.43 -11.00
C MET A 109 5.23 20.93 -12.42
N GLU A 110 4.81 20.07 -13.35
CA GLU A 110 4.44 20.48 -14.71
C GLU A 110 3.04 21.13 -14.80
N GLY A 111 2.16 20.88 -13.82
CA GLY A 111 0.77 21.39 -13.80
C GLY A 111 0.56 22.91 -13.61
N HIS A 112 1.59 23.75 -13.74
CA HIS A 112 1.50 25.21 -13.58
C HIS A 112 1.74 26.04 -14.86
N THR A 113 1.73 25.44 -16.07
CA THR A 113 1.91 26.21 -17.32
C THR A 113 0.78 25.98 -18.33
N GLU A 114 -0.43 26.42 -18.02
CA GLU A 114 -1.34 26.95 -19.05
C GLU A 114 -1.89 28.29 -18.55
N VAL A 115 -1.03 29.31 -18.64
CA VAL A 115 -1.48 30.70 -18.62
C VAL A 115 -2.14 30.94 -19.97
N GLN A 116 -3.46 30.83 -19.99
CA GLN A 116 -4.30 31.32 -21.07
C GLN A 116 -4.11 32.84 -21.16
N VAL A 117 -3.33 33.32 -22.13
CA VAL A 117 -3.29 34.72 -22.52
C VAL A 117 -3.89 34.83 -23.92
N THR A 118 -5.15 35.28 -23.90
CA THR A 118 -5.87 36.10 -24.90
C THR A 118 -6.10 35.53 -26.31
#